data_AF-A0A956ELA1-F1
#
_entry.id   AF-A0A956ELA1-F1
#
_cell.length_a   1.000
_cell.length_b   1.000
_cell.length_c   1.000
_cell.angle_alpha   90.00
_cell.angle_beta   90.00
_cell.angle_gamma   90.00
#
_symmetry.space_group_name_H-M   'P 1'
#
loop_
_entity.id
_entity.type
_entity.pdbx_description
1 polymer ?
#
loop_
_entity_poly.entity_id
_entity_poly.type
_entity_poly.pdbx_seq_one_letter_code
_entity_poly.pdbx_strand_id
1 'polypeptide(L)'
;MSPERRRLAIAAAAIAALHLALVAYAFPVAVIFGDAGYHVPDYLTHYQQAQTILEIYRETGRLWAYDPGLLAGEPAGLFFDVDNKAHFLWVLGLTSLGLPLPAAFNLFPVASSILAPLSIAGAARLLGYRAVEVVIAAALAVLVWHFDSTVRFLWAAGMVSFTTASHLAILCVGLMWAMLRGRRPWLAFAGLALILLGGAAGLLEPLIPGPLRAASEATPLPADADAKESAAASAPRLVVAAGEAERRRAPNGKGEVFIYARGENAFLARLELDAGGAVPEHRDATEEYLYILEGSGDLVIDGKAYAISPGSAVYMPANALVSFQNGDARLVAVQVFAGPEPAAKYDAWTPAG
;
A
#
# COMPACT_ATOMS: atom_id res chain seq x y z
N MET A 1 -15.46 30.65 42.94
CA MET A 1 -15.50 29.18 42.74
C MET A 1 -15.53 28.52 44.11
N SER A 2 -16.40 27.55 44.39
CA SER A 2 -16.45 26.91 45.72
C SER A 2 -15.15 26.11 45.98
N PRO A 3 -14.76 25.90 47.26
CA PRO A 3 -13.56 25.12 47.60
C PRO A 3 -13.59 23.72 46.98
N GLU A 4 -14.75 23.08 46.95
CA GLU A 4 -14.97 21.77 46.32
C GLU A 4 -14.74 21.82 44.80
N ARG A 5 -15.31 22.80 44.09
CA ARG A 5 -15.07 22.97 42.65
C ARG A 5 -13.61 23.24 42.33
N ARG A 6 -12.91 23.97 43.21
CA ARG A 6 -11.46 24.21 43.08
C ARG A 6 -10.68 22.91 43.19
N ARG A 7 -10.98 22.06 44.19
CA ARG A 7 -10.33 20.76 44.36
C ARG A 7 -10.57 19.84 43.16
N LEU A 8 -11.80 19.78 42.65
CA LEU A 8 -12.13 18.99 41.46
C LEU A 8 -11.41 19.49 40.21
N ALA A 9 -11.32 20.81 40.01
CA ALA A 9 -10.58 21.39 38.89
C ALA A 9 -9.07 21.06 38.97
N ILE A 10 -8.47 21.15 40.16
CA ILE A 10 -7.07 20.76 40.38
C ILE A 10 -6.87 19.28 40.09
N ALA A 11 -7.77 18.41 40.58
CA ALA A 11 -7.70 16.97 40.32
C ALA A 11 -7.79 16.67 38.81
N ALA A 12 -8.76 17.27 38.11
CA ALA A 12 -8.89 17.12 36.67
C ALA A 12 -7.64 17.59 35.91
N ALA A 13 -7.06 18.72 36.30
CA ALA A 13 -5.83 19.23 35.71
C ALA A 13 -4.63 18.32 35.96
N ALA A 14 -4.51 17.77 37.17
CA ALA A 14 -3.46 16.81 37.50
C ALA A 14 -3.58 15.51 36.70
N ILE A 15 -4.80 14.99 36.54
CA ILE A 15 -5.08 13.81 35.71
C ILE A 15 -4.74 14.08 34.24
N ALA A 16 -5.16 15.23 33.70
CA ALA A 16 -4.84 15.62 32.33
C ALA A 16 -3.33 15.79 32.12
N ALA A 17 -2.62 16.41 33.06
CA ALA A 17 -1.17 16.58 33.00
C ALA A 17 -0.43 15.22 33.05
N LEU A 18 -0.84 14.32 33.95
CA LEU A 18 -0.31 12.97 34.01
C LEU A 18 -0.57 12.21 32.70
N HIS A 19 -1.79 12.29 32.17
CA HIS A 19 -2.14 11.66 30.90
C HIS A 19 -1.27 12.16 29.74
N LEU A 20 -1.13 13.49 29.61
CA LEU A 20 -0.29 14.08 28.57
C LEU A 20 1.18 13.70 28.72
N ALA A 21 1.70 13.59 29.94
CA ALA A 21 3.06 13.11 30.19
C ALA A 21 3.22 11.64 29.76
N LEU A 22 2.23 10.78 30.04
CA LEU A 22 2.25 9.38 29.60
C LEU A 22 2.12 9.24 28.08
N VAL A 23 1.32 10.09 27.43
CA VAL A 23 1.23 10.16 25.96
C VAL A 23 2.56 10.61 25.36
N ALA A 24 3.19 11.66 25.91
CA ALA A 24 4.50 12.12 25.45
C ALA A 24 5.61 11.08 25.67
N TYR A 25 5.50 10.27 26.72
CA TYR A 25 6.39 9.13 26.96
C TYR A 25 6.17 8.01 25.94
N ALA A 26 4.91 7.68 25.63
CA ALA A 26 4.55 6.64 24.66
C ALA A 26 4.89 7.02 23.21
N PHE A 27 4.76 8.31 22.88
CA PHE A 27 4.96 8.85 21.53
C PHE A 27 5.98 10.00 21.58
N PRO A 28 7.29 9.70 21.54
CA PRO A 28 8.31 10.73 21.54
C PRO A 28 8.17 11.66 20.32
N VAL A 29 8.32 12.96 20.52
CA VAL A 29 8.20 13.98 19.45
C VAL A 29 9.11 13.68 18.26
N ALA A 30 10.32 13.17 18.52
CA ALA A 30 11.27 12.78 17.49
C ALA A 30 10.78 11.62 16.60
N VAL A 31 9.92 10.74 17.15
CA VAL A 31 9.30 9.65 16.38
C VAL A 31 8.07 10.17 15.65
N ILE A 32 7.25 11.01 16.29
CA ILE A 32 6.06 11.60 15.67
C ILE A 32 6.44 12.34 14.38
N PHE A 33 7.50 13.15 14.41
CA PHE A 33 7.96 13.95 13.27
C PHE A 33 9.21 13.36 12.58
N GLY A 34 9.47 12.08 12.75
CA GLY A 34 10.54 11.38 12.04
C GLY A 34 10.19 11.10 10.58
N ASP A 35 11.09 10.42 9.88
CA ASP A 35 10.97 10.15 8.44
C ASP A 35 10.14 8.88 8.12
N ALA A 36 9.65 8.17 9.13
CA ALA A 36 8.92 6.92 8.98
C ALA A 36 7.71 6.79 9.91
N GLY A 37 6.74 5.96 9.52
CA GLY A 37 5.67 5.52 10.40
C GLY A 37 6.18 4.64 11.55
N TYR A 38 5.34 4.38 12.56
CA TYR A 38 5.68 3.48 13.64
C TYR A 38 6.04 2.06 13.14
N HIS A 39 7.21 1.54 13.53
CA HIS A 39 7.75 0.24 13.12
C HIS A 39 7.26 -0.93 14.00
N VAL A 40 5.97 -1.00 14.27
CA VAL A 40 5.34 -2.05 15.08
C VAL A 40 4.36 -2.81 14.18
N PRO A 41 4.12 -4.13 14.36
CA PRO A 41 3.66 -5.00 13.27
C PRO A 41 2.49 -4.48 12.43
N ASP A 42 1.40 -4.04 13.08
CA ASP A 42 0.19 -3.65 12.38
C ASP A 42 0.29 -2.21 11.84
N TYR A 43 1.03 -1.33 12.52
CA TYR A 43 1.29 0.03 12.05
C TYR A 43 2.01 0.06 10.70
N LEU A 44 2.94 -0.86 10.43
CA LEU A 44 3.66 -0.90 9.16
C LEU A 44 2.72 -1.26 8.00
N THR A 45 1.85 -2.24 8.19
CA THR A 45 0.83 -2.61 7.21
C THR A 45 -0.07 -1.42 6.89
N HIS A 46 -0.60 -0.75 7.93
CA HIS A 46 -1.47 0.41 7.75
C HIS A 46 -0.75 1.62 7.18
N TYR A 47 0.54 1.79 7.48
CA TYR A 47 1.36 2.84 6.90
C TYR A 47 1.55 2.65 5.40
N GLN A 48 1.89 1.43 4.97
CA GLN A 48 1.99 1.07 3.55
C GLN A 48 0.64 1.28 2.85
N GLN A 49 -0.45 0.77 3.42
CA GLN A 49 -1.79 0.97 2.85
C GLN A 49 -2.15 2.45 2.71
N ALA A 50 -1.87 3.26 3.73
CA ALA A 50 -2.11 4.69 3.69
C ALA A 50 -1.28 5.39 2.61
N GLN A 51 -0.02 4.96 2.42
CA GLN A 51 0.84 5.46 1.36
C GLN A 51 0.26 5.13 -0.03
N THR A 52 -0.02 3.84 -0.29
CA THR A 52 -0.56 3.36 -1.57
C THR A 52 -1.85 4.10 -1.93
N ILE A 53 -2.82 4.14 -1.02
CA ILE A 53 -4.12 4.79 -1.29
C ILE A 53 -3.97 6.31 -1.46
N LEU A 54 -3.03 6.95 -0.76
CA LEU A 54 -2.79 8.39 -0.94
C LEU A 54 -2.22 8.71 -2.33
N GLU A 55 -1.31 7.87 -2.83
CA GLU A 55 -0.77 7.97 -4.20
C GLU A 55 -1.90 7.80 -5.23
N ILE A 56 -2.69 6.74 -5.10
CA ILE A 56 -3.86 6.48 -5.96
C ILE A 56 -4.87 7.62 -5.92
N TYR A 57 -5.15 8.16 -4.74
CA TYR A 57 -6.09 9.27 -4.61
C TYR A 57 -5.60 10.51 -5.35
N ARG A 58 -4.30 10.80 -5.29
CA ARG A 58 -3.71 11.94 -6.01
C ARG A 58 -3.82 11.78 -7.52
N GLU A 59 -3.68 10.56 -8.03
CA GLU A 59 -3.75 10.25 -9.46
C GLU A 59 -5.18 10.13 -9.99
N THR A 60 -6.04 9.43 -9.26
CA THR A 60 -7.34 8.96 -9.76
C THR A 60 -8.53 9.56 -9.02
N GLY A 61 -8.31 10.19 -7.86
CA GLY A 61 -9.37 10.66 -6.97
C GLY A 61 -10.12 9.55 -6.22
N ARG A 62 -9.68 8.29 -6.33
CA ARG A 62 -10.30 7.14 -5.64
C ARG A 62 -9.63 6.87 -4.29
N LEU A 63 -10.40 6.47 -3.28
CA LEU A 63 -9.86 5.99 -2.00
C LEU A 63 -9.74 4.46 -1.89
N TRP A 64 -9.57 3.78 -3.02
CA TRP A 64 -9.38 2.33 -3.10
C TRP A 64 -8.62 1.92 -4.37
N ALA A 65 -7.91 0.79 -4.33
CA ALA A 65 -7.38 0.11 -5.51
C ALA A 65 -7.01 -1.35 -5.22
N TYR A 66 -6.64 -2.08 -6.27
CA TYR A 66 -5.97 -3.37 -6.15
C TYR A 66 -4.46 -3.16 -6.06
N ASP A 67 -3.86 -3.59 -4.95
CA ASP A 67 -2.42 -3.60 -4.76
C ASP A 67 -1.88 -5.03 -5.01
N PRO A 68 -1.15 -5.30 -6.10
CA PRO A 68 -0.57 -6.62 -6.35
C PRO A 68 0.59 -6.95 -5.38
N GLY A 69 1.16 -5.96 -4.70
CA GLY A 69 2.26 -6.11 -3.75
C GLY A 69 1.82 -6.45 -2.32
N LEU A 70 0.56 -6.20 -1.97
CA LEU A 70 0.00 -6.47 -0.64
C LEU A 70 -1.44 -6.97 -0.74
N LEU A 71 -1.67 -8.22 -0.31
CA LEU A 71 -2.97 -8.91 -0.39
C LEU A 71 -3.55 -8.93 -1.83
N ALA A 72 -2.74 -9.39 -2.79
CA ALA A 72 -3.11 -9.44 -4.19
C ALA A 72 -4.51 -10.08 -4.43
N GLY A 73 -5.35 -9.37 -5.17
CA GLY A 73 -6.74 -9.77 -5.44
C GLY A 73 -7.77 -9.21 -4.47
N GLU A 74 -7.35 -8.64 -3.33
CA GLU A 74 -8.21 -7.89 -2.42
C GLU A 74 -8.08 -6.39 -2.67
N PRO A 75 -9.20 -5.63 -2.73
CA PRO A 75 -9.12 -4.19 -2.93
C PRO A 75 -8.74 -3.48 -1.61
N ALA A 76 -7.55 -2.88 -1.59
CA ALA A 76 -7.10 -1.99 -0.54
C ALA A 76 -8.00 -0.75 -0.46
N GLY A 77 -8.25 -0.26 0.76
CA GLY A 77 -9.06 0.92 1.04
C GLY A 77 -10.58 0.67 1.07
N LEU A 78 -11.07 -0.56 0.89
CA LEU A 78 -12.49 -0.90 0.97
C LEU A 78 -12.84 -1.69 2.25
N PHE A 79 -13.10 -3.00 2.11
CA PHE A 79 -13.72 -3.81 3.17
C PHE A 79 -12.74 -4.24 4.24
N PHE A 80 -11.51 -4.58 3.83
CA PHE A 80 -10.46 -5.00 4.74
C PHE A 80 -10.01 -3.86 5.68
N ASP A 81 -10.02 -2.61 5.18
CA ASP A 81 -9.53 -1.44 5.90
C ASP A 81 -10.66 -0.60 6.52
N VAL A 82 -11.86 -1.16 6.66
CA VAL A 82 -13.02 -0.43 7.21
C VAL A 82 -12.74 0.08 8.62
N ASP A 83 -11.95 -0.67 9.39
CA ASP A 83 -11.54 -0.32 10.74
C ASP A 83 -10.49 0.82 10.76
N ASN A 84 -9.69 0.98 9.70
CA ASN A 84 -8.65 2.01 9.58
C ASN A 84 -9.00 3.19 8.67
N LYS A 85 -10.18 3.19 8.05
CA LYS A 85 -10.58 4.25 7.11
C LYS A 85 -10.52 5.65 7.74
N ALA A 86 -10.84 5.78 9.03
CA ALA A 86 -10.73 7.05 9.76
C ALA A 86 -9.27 7.54 9.87
N HIS A 87 -8.31 6.63 10.09
CA HIS A 87 -6.88 6.94 10.10
C HIS A 87 -6.41 7.36 8.70
N PHE A 88 -6.87 6.67 7.67
CA PHE A 88 -6.61 7.08 6.28
C PHE A 88 -7.13 8.50 5.98
N LEU A 89 -8.40 8.80 6.27
CA LEU A 89 -8.99 10.12 6.02
C LEU A 89 -8.28 11.23 6.81
N TRP A 90 -7.83 10.91 8.02
CA TRP A 90 -6.98 11.79 8.83
C TRP A 90 -5.65 12.08 8.11
N VAL A 91 -4.96 11.05 7.62
CA VAL A 91 -3.71 11.19 6.87
C VAL A 91 -3.91 12.01 5.61
N LEU A 92 -4.95 11.71 4.83
CA LEU A 92 -5.31 12.46 3.63
C LEU A 92 -5.56 13.94 3.96
N GLY A 93 -6.32 14.21 5.02
CA GLY A 93 -6.60 15.59 5.46
C GLY A 93 -5.34 16.36 5.85
N LEU A 94 -4.48 15.78 6.68
CA LEU A 94 -3.26 16.45 7.14
C LEU A 94 -2.21 16.61 6.04
N THR A 95 -2.05 15.60 5.17
CA THR A 95 -1.13 15.70 4.03
C THR A 95 -1.61 16.72 3.00
N SER A 96 -2.93 16.87 2.82
CA SER A 96 -3.52 17.94 2.00
C SER A 96 -3.27 19.34 2.58
N LEU A 97 -3.00 19.44 3.89
CA LEU A 97 -2.58 20.68 4.57
C LEU A 97 -1.05 20.87 4.59
N GLY A 98 -0.30 20.00 3.92
CA GLY A 98 1.15 20.10 3.77
C GLY A 98 1.99 19.38 4.83
N LEU A 99 1.38 18.58 5.72
CA LEU A 99 2.16 17.74 6.63
C LEU A 99 2.81 16.57 5.87
N PRO A 100 4.06 16.19 6.20
CA PRO A 100 4.66 14.96 5.69
C PRO A 100 3.83 13.72 6.06
N LEU A 101 3.81 12.73 5.17
CA LEU A 101 3.07 11.48 5.36
C LEU A 101 3.40 10.77 6.69
N PRO A 102 4.69 10.57 7.08
CA PRO A 102 5.04 9.98 8.38
C PRO A 102 4.39 10.71 9.56
N ALA A 103 4.48 12.03 9.58
CA ALA A 103 3.94 12.85 10.65
C ALA A 103 2.41 12.79 10.69
N ALA A 104 1.75 12.92 9.53
CA ALA A 104 0.31 12.81 9.42
C ALA A 104 -0.21 11.47 9.96
N PHE A 105 0.48 10.38 9.64
CA PHE A 105 0.15 9.04 10.12
C PHE A 105 0.39 8.89 11.62
N ASN A 106 1.56 9.30 12.11
CA ASN A 106 1.97 9.13 13.51
C ASN A 106 1.15 10.01 14.49
N LEU A 107 0.52 11.09 14.00
CA LEU A 107 -0.33 11.94 14.81
C LEU A 107 -1.70 11.32 15.15
N PHE A 108 -2.17 10.33 14.39
CA PHE A 108 -3.47 9.71 14.67
C PHE A 108 -3.49 8.92 15.99
N PRO A 109 -2.49 8.05 16.30
CA PRO A 109 -2.40 7.42 17.62
C PRO A 109 -2.31 8.40 18.80
N VAL A 110 -1.63 9.53 18.58
CA VAL A 110 -1.52 10.60 19.57
C VAL A 110 -2.89 11.25 19.81
N ALA A 111 -3.60 11.57 18.73
CA ALA A 111 -4.95 12.14 18.80
C ALA A 111 -5.92 11.17 19.49
N SER A 112 -5.91 9.88 19.11
CA SER A 112 -6.68 8.81 19.75
C SER A 112 -6.40 8.75 21.26
N SER A 113 -5.13 8.73 21.64
CA SER A 113 -4.72 8.70 23.05
C SER A 113 -5.20 9.92 23.83
N ILE A 114 -5.14 11.12 23.26
CA ILE A 114 -5.66 12.34 23.90
C ILE A 114 -7.18 12.27 24.05
N LEU A 115 -7.89 11.76 23.03
CA LEU A 115 -9.34 11.67 23.01
C LEU A 115 -9.90 10.61 23.95
N ALA A 116 -9.15 9.55 24.26
CA ALA A 116 -9.64 8.44 25.08
C ALA A 116 -10.26 8.86 26.44
N PRO A 117 -9.56 9.53 27.37
CA PRO A 117 -10.18 9.96 28.61
C PRO A 117 -11.22 11.08 28.42
N LEU A 118 -11.10 11.88 27.36
CA LEU A 118 -12.04 12.96 27.05
C LEU A 118 -13.40 12.42 26.57
N SER A 119 -13.40 11.35 25.76
CA SER A 119 -14.64 10.74 25.28
C SER A 119 -15.40 10.08 26.44
N ILE A 120 -14.69 9.42 27.35
CA ILE A 120 -15.29 8.83 28.56
C ILE A 120 -15.84 9.91 29.49
N ALA A 121 -15.08 10.98 29.74
CA ALA A 121 -15.55 12.11 30.55
C ALA A 121 -16.76 12.82 29.92
N GLY A 122 -16.73 13.00 28.59
CA GLY A 122 -17.83 13.55 27.81
C GLY A 122 -19.09 12.70 27.91
N ALA A 123 -18.96 11.39 27.73
CA ALA A 123 -20.05 10.44 27.86
C ALA A 123 -20.66 10.45 29.27
N ALA A 124 -19.83 10.39 30.32
CA ALA A 124 -20.28 10.44 31.70
C ALA A 124 -21.08 11.74 31.98
N ARG A 125 -20.61 12.88 31.46
CA ARG A 125 -21.33 14.15 31.59
C ARG A 125 -22.68 14.14 30.87
N LEU A 126 -22.75 13.56 29.66
CA LEU A 126 -23.98 13.45 28.88
C LEU A 126 -25.01 12.52 29.54
N LEU A 127 -24.54 11.44 30.17
CA LEU A 127 -25.36 10.50 30.95
C LEU A 127 -25.89 11.09 32.25
N GLY A 128 -25.36 12.24 32.69
CA GLY A 128 -25.86 12.99 33.85
C GLY A 128 -25.14 12.69 35.16
N TYR A 129 -23.96 12.07 35.11
CA TYR A 129 -23.12 11.86 36.28
C TYR A 129 -22.64 13.19 36.89
N ARG A 130 -22.37 13.17 38.20
CA ARG A 130 -21.87 14.31 38.97
C ARG A 130 -20.44 14.66 38.57
N ALA A 131 -20.02 15.89 38.84
CA ALA A 131 -18.68 16.36 38.46
C ALA A 131 -17.53 15.48 39.02
N VAL A 132 -17.68 14.99 40.25
CA VAL A 132 -16.70 14.06 40.86
C VAL A 132 -16.64 12.72 40.12
N GLU A 133 -17.79 12.18 39.71
CA GLU A 133 -17.88 10.91 38.97
C GLU A 133 -17.28 11.04 37.58
N VAL A 134 -17.43 12.19 36.92
CA VAL A 134 -16.79 12.48 35.63
C VAL A 134 -15.26 12.51 35.77
N VAL A 135 -14.73 13.14 36.83
CA VAL A 135 -13.29 13.17 37.10
C VAL A 135 -12.75 11.77 37.41
N ILE A 136 -13.50 10.97 38.19
CA ILE A 136 -13.14 9.57 38.47
C ILE A 136 -13.16 8.75 37.18
N ALA A 137 -14.19 8.90 36.34
CA ALA A 137 -14.28 8.20 35.06
C ALA A 137 -13.11 8.54 34.12
N ALA A 138 -12.70 9.82 34.08
CA ALA A 138 -11.51 10.24 33.33
C ALA A 138 -10.23 9.61 33.89
N ALA A 139 -10.06 9.58 35.22
CA ALA A 139 -8.91 8.94 35.86
C ALA A 139 -8.84 7.45 35.55
N LEU A 140 -9.97 6.74 35.65
CA LEU A 140 -10.06 5.32 35.30
C LEU A 140 -9.77 5.08 33.82
N ALA A 141 -10.24 5.96 32.93
CA ALA A 141 -9.92 5.88 31.50
C ALA A 141 -8.42 6.04 31.23
N VAL A 142 -7.73 6.95 31.93
CA VAL A 142 -6.26 7.07 31.86
C VAL A 142 -5.59 5.79 32.33
N LEU A 143 -6.06 5.20 33.44
CA LEU A 143 -5.50 3.95 33.96
C LEU A 143 -5.69 2.79 32.97
N VAL A 144 -6.90 2.63 32.42
CA VAL A 144 -7.19 1.60 31.42
C VAL A 144 -6.34 1.81 30.16
N TRP A 145 -6.27 3.04 29.64
CA TRP A 145 -5.54 3.34 28.41
C TRP A 145 -4.05 2.97 28.49
N HIS A 146 -3.40 3.28 29.61
CA HIS A 146 -1.95 3.15 29.75
C HIS A 146 -1.49 1.84 30.42
N PHE A 147 -2.34 1.22 31.25
CA PHE A 147 -1.95 0.11 32.11
C PHE A 147 -2.77 -1.17 31.92
N ASP A 148 -3.93 -1.14 31.26
CA ASP A 148 -4.58 -2.38 30.85
C ASP A 148 -3.76 -3.06 29.75
N SER A 149 -3.45 -4.34 29.92
CA SER A 149 -2.58 -5.07 28.99
C SER A 149 -3.19 -5.21 27.60
N THR A 150 -4.51 -5.34 27.51
CA THR A 150 -5.22 -5.54 26.24
C THR A 150 -5.30 -4.22 25.49
N VAL A 151 -5.77 -3.15 26.15
CA VAL A 151 -5.84 -1.83 25.52
C VAL A 151 -4.46 -1.36 25.09
N ARG A 152 -3.46 -1.52 25.96
CA ARG A 152 -2.07 -1.17 25.64
C ARG A 152 -1.52 -1.96 24.46
N PHE A 153 -1.76 -3.27 24.42
CA PHE A 153 -1.37 -4.10 23.28
C PHE A 153 -2.03 -3.62 21.99
N LEU A 154 -3.34 -3.37 22.00
CA LEU A 154 -4.08 -2.98 20.81
C LEU A 154 -3.55 -1.67 20.20
N TRP A 155 -3.44 -0.59 20.99
CA TRP A 155 -2.97 0.68 20.42
C TRP A 155 -1.45 0.68 20.15
N ALA A 156 -0.65 -0.08 20.90
CA ALA A 156 0.79 -0.16 20.65
C ALA A 156 1.13 -1.05 19.45
N ALA A 157 0.37 -2.12 19.20
CA ALA A 157 0.59 -3.04 18.10
C ALA A 157 0.20 -2.45 16.73
N GLY A 158 -0.74 -1.50 16.71
CA GLY A 158 -1.22 -0.79 15.52
C GLY A 158 -2.72 -0.89 15.27
N MET A 159 -3.47 -1.65 16.10
CA MET A 159 -4.94 -1.68 16.13
C MET A 159 -5.56 -0.45 16.80
N VAL A 160 -4.95 0.72 16.61
CA VAL A 160 -5.35 1.96 17.29
C VAL A 160 -6.73 2.43 16.84
N SER A 161 -7.11 2.20 15.59
CA SER A 161 -8.42 2.58 15.08
C SER A 161 -9.55 1.81 15.75
N PHE A 162 -9.35 0.52 16.06
CA PHE A 162 -10.27 -0.27 16.88
C PHE A 162 -10.42 0.31 18.30
N THR A 163 -9.30 0.66 18.95
CA THR A 163 -9.35 1.28 20.28
C THR A 163 -10.05 2.65 20.24
N THR A 164 -9.85 3.40 19.16
CA THR A 164 -10.47 4.71 18.92
C THR A 164 -11.99 4.57 18.81
N ALA A 165 -12.44 3.65 17.96
CA ALA A 165 -13.86 3.34 17.80
C ALA A 165 -14.50 2.91 19.14
N SER A 166 -13.79 2.10 19.93
CA SER A 166 -14.30 1.59 21.21
C SER A 166 -14.62 2.71 22.22
N HIS A 167 -13.70 3.66 22.43
CA HIS A 167 -13.95 4.74 23.40
C HIS A 167 -14.89 5.83 22.83
N LEU A 168 -14.98 6.00 21.51
CA LEU A 168 -15.95 6.89 20.87
C LEU A 168 -17.36 6.31 20.88
N ALA A 169 -17.53 4.98 20.82
CA ALA A 169 -18.84 4.33 20.92
C ALA A 169 -19.56 4.68 22.24
N ILE A 170 -18.82 4.77 23.35
CA ILE A 170 -19.36 5.19 24.65
C ILE A 170 -19.85 6.65 24.60
N LEU A 171 -19.13 7.52 23.88
CA LEU A 171 -19.56 8.90 23.65
C LEU A 171 -20.82 8.96 22.77
N CYS A 172 -20.92 8.12 21.73
CA CYS A 172 -22.12 8.00 20.90
C CYS A 172 -23.35 7.62 21.73
N VAL A 173 -23.23 6.66 22.66
CA VAL A 173 -24.30 6.30 23.60
C VAL A 173 -24.70 7.52 24.45
N GLY A 174 -23.73 8.28 24.96
CA GLY A 174 -24.00 9.52 25.69
C GLY A 174 -24.74 10.57 24.84
N LEU A 175 -24.36 10.74 23.57
CA LEU A 175 -25.00 11.67 22.64
C LEU A 175 -26.44 11.25 22.32
N MET A 176 -26.67 9.97 22.02
CA MET A 176 -28.00 9.40 21.81
C MET A 176 -28.89 9.60 23.04
N TRP A 177 -28.35 9.35 24.23
CA TRP A 177 -29.06 9.60 25.49
C TRP A 177 -29.43 11.08 25.67
N ALA A 178 -28.51 12.00 25.37
CA ALA A 178 -28.77 13.43 25.44
C ALA A 178 -29.85 13.88 24.44
N MET A 179 -29.87 13.31 23.23
CA MET A 179 -30.94 13.52 22.24
C MET A 179 -32.30 13.08 22.78
N LEU A 180 -32.39 11.86 23.31
CA LEU A 180 -33.64 11.30 23.86
C LEU A 180 -34.19 12.11 25.04
N ARG A 181 -33.30 12.72 25.83
CA ARG A 181 -33.67 13.59 26.96
C ARG A 181 -33.97 15.04 26.56
N GLY A 182 -33.89 15.39 25.27
CA GLY A 182 -34.09 16.77 24.79
C GLY A 182 -33.00 17.75 25.25
N ARG A 183 -31.83 17.26 25.70
CA ARG A 183 -30.73 18.11 26.17
C ARG A 183 -29.89 18.54 24.98
N ARG A 184 -30.19 19.73 24.43
CA ARG A 184 -29.50 20.27 23.23
C ARG A 184 -29.51 19.25 22.07
N PRO A 185 -30.69 18.76 21.65
CA PRO A 185 -30.80 17.61 20.75
C PRO A 185 -30.10 17.82 19.41
N TRP A 186 -30.09 19.05 18.89
CA TRP A 186 -29.39 19.40 17.65
C TRP A 186 -27.86 19.29 17.75
N LEU A 187 -27.28 19.68 18.90
CA LEU A 187 -25.84 19.54 19.11
C LEU A 187 -25.45 18.08 19.32
N ALA A 188 -26.30 17.31 19.99
CA ALA A 188 -26.09 15.88 20.15
C ALA A 188 -26.24 15.12 18.82
N PHE A 189 -27.22 15.51 17.99
CA PHE A 189 -27.37 15.03 16.63
C PHE A 189 -26.17 15.38 15.75
N ALA A 190 -25.72 16.64 15.76
CA ALA A 190 -24.56 17.07 15.00
C ALA A 190 -23.28 16.34 15.44
N GLY A 191 -23.09 16.13 16.75
CA GLY A 191 -21.97 15.35 17.28
C GLY A 191 -22.03 13.88 16.86
N LEU A 192 -23.21 13.26 16.92
CA LEU A 192 -23.41 11.88 16.49
C LEU A 192 -23.20 11.75 14.98
N ALA A 193 -23.75 12.67 14.20
CA ALA A 193 -23.58 12.71 12.75
C ALA A 193 -22.11 12.90 12.37
N LEU A 194 -21.35 13.75 13.08
CA LEU A 194 -19.92 13.94 12.80
C LEU A 194 -19.12 12.64 13.03
N ILE A 195 -19.40 11.94 14.14
CA ILE A 195 -18.72 10.66 14.45
C ILE A 195 -19.11 9.58 13.43
N LEU A 196 -20.39 9.49 13.08
CA LEU A 196 -20.89 8.48 12.14
C LEU A 196 -20.53 8.78 10.68
N LEU A 197 -20.49 10.05 10.27
CA LEU A 197 -20.04 10.45 8.93
C LEU A 197 -18.54 10.19 8.74
N GLY A 198 -17.73 10.31 9.81
CA GLY A 198 -16.34 9.87 9.81
C GLY A 198 -16.18 8.35 9.52
N GLY A 199 -17.16 7.54 9.92
CA GLY A 199 -17.22 6.10 9.58
C GLY A 199 -17.90 5.78 8.24
N ALA A 200 -18.91 6.57 7.84
CA ALA A 200 -19.73 6.30 6.66
C ALA A 200 -19.18 6.90 5.35
N ALA A 201 -18.38 7.97 5.42
CA ALA A 201 -17.79 8.61 4.23
C ALA A 201 -16.95 7.65 3.38
N GLY A 202 -16.38 6.59 3.99
CA GLY A 202 -15.63 5.57 3.27
C GLY A 202 -16.45 4.42 2.67
N LEU A 203 -17.69 4.22 3.12
CA LEU A 203 -18.55 3.11 2.65
C LEU A 203 -19.39 3.48 1.42
N LEU A 204 -19.63 4.77 1.19
CA LEU A 204 -20.52 5.27 0.13
C LEU A 204 -19.77 5.78 -1.12
N GLU A 205 -18.45 5.98 -1.03
CA GLU A 205 -17.63 6.46 -2.14
C GLU A 205 -17.51 5.49 -3.34
N PRO A 206 -17.42 4.14 -3.20
CA PRO A 206 -17.39 3.28 -4.39
C PRO A 206 -18.64 3.41 -5.30
N LEU A 207 -19.68 4.12 -4.83
CA LEU A 207 -20.92 4.42 -5.57
C LEU A 207 -21.00 5.88 -6.05
N ILE A 208 -20.08 6.75 -5.64
CA ILE A 208 -20.06 8.17 -6.01
C ILE A 208 -18.89 8.39 -6.96
N PRO A 209 -19.13 8.75 -8.23
CA PRO A 209 -18.03 9.12 -9.12
C PRO A 209 -17.26 10.26 -8.47
N GLY A 210 -15.94 10.07 -8.31
CA GLY A 210 -15.04 11.09 -7.77
C GLY A 210 -15.21 12.41 -8.54
N PRO A 211 -14.79 13.56 -7.97
CA PRO A 211 -14.86 14.81 -8.69
C PRO A 211 -14.22 14.62 -10.06
N LEU A 212 -14.96 14.96 -11.12
CA LEU A 212 -14.43 15.17 -12.47
C LEU A 212 -13.42 16.31 -12.39
N ARG A 213 -12.27 16.06 -11.80
CA ARG A 213 -11.06 16.70 -12.28
C ARG A 213 -10.94 16.16 -13.69
N ALA A 214 -10.88 17.06 -14.68
CA ALA A 214 -10.21 16.72 -15.92
C ALA A 214 -8.96 15.99 -15.46
N ALA A 215 -8.84 14.70 -15.81
CA ALA A 215 -7.59 14.01 -15.64
C ALA A 215 -6.58 15.02 -16.15
N SER A 216 -5.77 15.60 -15.25
CA SER A 216 -4.54 16.26 -15.66
C SER A 216 -3.93 15.15 -16.46
N GLU A 217 -3.94 15.30 -17.79
CA GLU A 217 -3.63 14.24 -18.75
C GLU A 217 -2.57 13.41 -18.09
N ALA A 218 -2.95 12.20 -17.63
CA ALA A 218 -1.98 11.26 -17.13
C ALA A 218 -0.94 11.29 -18.23
N THR A 219 0.25 11.83 -17.93
CA THR A 219 1.20 12.23 -18.97
C THR A 219 1.23 11.04 -19.89
N PRO A 220 0.71 11.16 -21.13
CA PRO A 220 0.59 9.98 -21.95
C PRO A 220 2.01 9.45 -22.00
N LEU A 221 2.22 8.21 -21.52
CA LEU A 221 3.41 7.48 -21.92
C LEU A 221 3.51 7.74 -23.42
N PRO A 222 4.63 8.34 -23.88
CA PRO A 222 4.69 9.07 -25.14
C PRO A 222 3.94 8.24 -26.18
N ALA A 223 2.79 8.77 -26.61
CA ALA A 223 1.96 8.08 -27.58
C ALA A 223 2.89 7.74 -28.73
N ASP A 224 2.98 6.45 -29.05
CA ASP A 224 3.82 5.92 -30.12
C ASP A 224 3.61 6.78 -31.37
N ALA A 225 4.50 7.76 -31.51
CA ALA A 225 4.70 8.47 -32.74
C ALA A 225 5.33 7.41 -33.65
N ASP A 226 4.53 6.98 -34.63
CA ASP A 226 4.82 5.94 -35.61
C ASP A 226 4.49 4.51 -35.20
N ALA A 227 3.34 4.29 -34.54
CA ALA A 227 2.63 3.01 -34.69
C ALA A 227 2.11 2.89 -36.14
N LYS A 228 2.99 2.44 -37.04
CA LYS A 228 2.57 1.84 -38.31
C LYS A 228 1.64 0.67 -37.95
N GLU A 229 0.40 0.81 -38.39
CA GLU A 229 -0.63 -0.21 -38.37
C GLU A 229 -0.06 -1.56 -38.83
N SER A 230 0.30 -2.41 -37.87
CA SER A 230 0.72 -3.79 -38.11
C SER A 230 -0.47 -4.69 -37.92
N ALA A 231 -0.96 -5.19 -39.05
CA ALA A 231 -1.95 -6.23 -39.27
C ALA A 231 -2.41 -7.04 -38.04
N ALA A 232 -3.69 -6.88 -37.70
CA ALA A 232 -4.61 -7.85 -37.09
C ALA A 232 -3.96 -8.99 -36.27
N ALA A 233 -3.60 -8.73 -35.00
CA ALA A 233 -3.25 -9.78 -34.06
C ALA A 233 -4.52 -10.48 -33.52
N SER A 234 -4.60 -11.80 -33.68
CA SER A 234 -5.62 -12.65 -33.07
C SER A 234 -5.58 -12.58 -31.53
N ALA A 235 -6.72 -12.78 -30.86
CA ALA A 235 -6.81 -12.82 -29.40
C ALA A 235 -5.72 -13.71 -28.75
N PRO A 236 -5.15 -13.30 -27.60
CA PRO A 236 -4.01 -13.98 -27.00
C PRO A 236 -4.36 -15.41 -26.56
N ARG A 237 -3.49 -16.37 -26.89
CA ARG A 237 -3.62 -17.77 -26.43
C ARG A 237 -3.18 -17.86 -24.97
N LEU A 238 -4.11 -18.19 -24.08
CA LEU A 238 -3.86 -18.28 -22.63
C LEU A 238 -3.11 -19.56 -22.20
N VAL A 239 -3.18 -20.61 -23.02
CA VAL A 239 -2.48 -21.88 -22.79
C VAL A 239 -1.82 -22.29 -24.09
N VAL A 240 -0.50 -22.50 -24.07
CA VAL A 240 0.30 -22.92 -25.22
C VAL A 240 1.11 -24.14 -24.79
N ALA A 241 0.86 -25.29 -25.43
CA ALA A 241 1.73 -26.45 -25.27
C ALA A 241 3.08 -26.16 -25.94
N ALA A 242 4.19 -26.63 -25.37
CA ALA A 242 5.53 -26.32 -25.89
C ALA A 242 5.73 -26.72 -27.37
N GLY A 243 5.06 -27.78 -27.83
CA GLY A 243 5.08 -28.22 -29.24
C GLY A 243 4.23 -27.37 -30.19
N GLU A 244 3.37 -26.50 -29.66
CA GLU A 244 2.49 -25.60 -30.41
C GLU A 244 2.97 -24.14 -30.37
N ALA A 245 4.08 -23.90 -29.68
CA ALA A 245 4.69 -22.58 -29.54
C ALA A 245 5.09 -22.03 -30.91
N GLU A 246 4.89 -20.73 -31.11
CA GLU A 246 5.40 -20.05 -32.30
C GLU A 246 6.92 -20.12 -32.29
N ARG A 247 7.50 -20.64 -33.38
CA ARG A 247 8.94 -20.80 -33.51
C ARG A 247 9.46 -19.74 -34.45
N ARG A 248 10.58 -19.12 -34.09
CA ARG A 248 11.30 -18.21 -34.97
C ARG A 248 12.79 -18.49 -34.93
N ARG A 249 13.46 -18.31 -36.07
CA ARG A 249 14.88 -18.56 -36.26
C ARG A 249 15.63 -17.27 -36.53
N ALA A 250 16.75 -17.10 -35.82
CA ALA A 250 17.63 -15.95 -35.91
C ALA A 250 18.20 -15.79 -37.33
N PRO A 251 18.48 -14.55 -37.79
CA PRO A 251 19.04 -14.30 -39.12
C PRO A 251 20.37 -15.01 -39.39
N ASN A 252 21.17 -15.24 -38.34
CA ASN A 252 22.45 -15.95 -38.43
C ASN A 252 22.29 -17.48 -38.48
N GLY A 253 21.06 -17.99 -38.37
CA GLY A 253 20.73 -19.42 -38.39
C GLY A 253 21.10 -20.21 -37.14
N LYS A 254 21.77 -19.59 -36.15
CA LYS A 254 22.35 -20.24 -34.96
C LYS A 254 21.52 -20.06 -33.68
N GLY A 255 20.30 -19.54 -33.80
CA GLY A 255 19.40 -19.36 -32.66
C GLY A 255 17.96 -19.60 -33.05
N GLU A 256 17.21 -20.21 -32.16
CA GLU A 256 15.76 -20.37 -32.26
C GLU A 256 15.09 -19.87 -30.98
N VAL A 257 13.92 -19.25 -31.13
CA VAL A 257 13.05 -18.86 -30.01
C VAL A 257 11.69 -19.53 -30.19
N PHE A 258 11.18 -20.10 -29.09
CA PHE A 258 9.86 -20.70 -28.99
C PHE A 258 9.04 -19.82 -28.06
N ILE A 259 8.11 -19.06 -28.64
CA ILE A 259 7.31 -18.08 -27.93
C ILE A 259 6.16 -18.80 -27.23
N TYR A 260 6.20 -18.83 -25.89
CA TYR A 260 5.17 -19.49 -25.08
C TYR A 260 4.05 -18.53 -24.71
N ALA A 261 4.39 -17.30 -24.30
CA ALA A 261 3.40 -16.28 -23.99
C ALA A 261 3.95 -14.88 -24.20
N ARG A 262 3.11 -13.99 -24.72
CA ARG A 262 3.32 -12.54 -24.72
C ARG A 262 2.18 -11.91 -23.93
N GLY A 263 2.45 -11.57 -22.68
CA GLY A 263 1.49 -10.91 -21.78
C GLY A 263 1.62 -9.39 -21.85
N GLU A 264 0.85 -8.70 -21.00
CA GLU A 264 0.90 -7.24 -20.89
C GLU A 264 2.14 -6.76 -20.11
N ASN A 265 2.59 -7.55 -19.12
CA ASN A 265 3.67 -7.17 -18.21
C ASN A 265 4.89 -8.10 -18.28
N ALA A 266 4.83 -9.16 -19.09
CA ALA A 266 5.90 -10.13 -19.20
C ALA A 266 5.86 -10.88 -20.53
N PHE A 267 7.03 -11.33 -20.96
CA PHE A 267 7.19 -12.27 -22.08
C PHE A 267 7.85 -13.55 -21.58
N LEU A 268 7.40 -14.70 -22.09
CA LEU A 268 7.96 -16.01 -21.77
C LEU A 268 8.27 -16.77 -23.06
N ALA A 269 9.51 -17.24 -23.17
CA ALA A 269 9.93 -18.09 -24.27
C ALA A 269 10.95 -19.14 -23.81
N ARG A 270 11.20 -20.10 -24.70
CA ARG A 270 12.43 -20.89 -24.69
C ARG A 270 13.36 -20.37 -25.76
N LEU A 271 14.58 -20.01 -25.36
CA LEU A 271 15.67 -19.66 -26.25
C LEU A 271 16.57 -20.87 -26.43
N GLU A 272 16.95 -21.14 -27.68
CA GLU A 272 17.90 -22.17 -28.02
C GLU A 272 19.02 -21.58 -28.89
N LEU A 273 20.25 -21.93 -28.58
CA LEU A 273 21.42 -21.50 -29.33
C LEU A 273 22.22 -22.73 -29.77
N ASP A 274 22.59 -22.77 -31.05
CA ASP A 274 23.48 -23.80 -31.58
C ASP A 274 24.89 -23.64 -31.00
N ALA A 275 25.72 -24.69 -31.14
CA ALA A 275 27.12 -24.64 -30.74
C ALA A 275 27.85 -23.42 -31.32
N GLY A 276 28.52 -22.66 -30.46
CA GLY A 276 29.20 -21.41 -30.79
C GLY A 276 28.26 -20.28 -31.24
N GLY A 277 26.96 -20.39 -31.00
CA GLY A 277 25.99 -19.31 -31.13
C GLY A 277 26.33 -18.16 -30.18
N ALA A 278 25.99 -16.93 -30.58
CA ALA A 278 26.26 -15.75 -29.76
C ALA A 278 25.08 -14.79 -29.81
N VAL A 279 24.83 -14.12 -28.69
CA VAL A 279 23.95 -12.96 -28.60
C VAL A 279 24.85 -11.73 -28.49
N PRO A 280 24.84 -10.83 -29.49
CA PRO A 280 25.67 -9.62 -29.50
C PRO A 280 25.40 -8.72 -28.29
N GLU A 281 26.31 -7.78 -28.05
CA GLU A 281 26.11 -6.73 -27.05
C GLU A 281 24.82 -5.96 -27.31
N HIS A 282 23.96 -5.90 -26.29
CA HIS A 282 22.73 -5.12 -26.32
C HIS A 282 22.34 -4.66 -24.92
N ARG A 283 21.33 -3.76 -24.88
CA ARG A 283 20.68 -3.29 -23.66
C ARG A 283 19.18 -3.38 -23.89
N ASP A 284 18.46 -3.96 -22.94
CA ASP A 284 17.01 -3.93 -22.90
C ASP A 284 16.55 -2.97 -21.79
N ALA A 285 15.46 -2.24 -22.03
CA ALA A 285 14.97 -1.23 -21.10
C ALA A 285 14.36 -1.82 -19.81
N THR A 286 14.06 -3.13 -19.83
CA THR A 286 13.46 -3.89 -18.73
C THR A 286 14.42 -4.96 -18.23
N GLU A 287 14.10 -5.59 -17.11
CA GLU A 287 14.85 -6.74 -16.62
C GLU A 287 14.68 -7.96 -17.53
N GLU A 288 15.73 -8.78 -17.60
CA GLU A 288 15.71 -10.10 -18.26
C GLU A 288 16.17 -11.19 -17.30
N TYR A 289 15.53 -12.35 -17.39
CA TYR A 289 15.85 -13.54 -16.62
C TYR A 289 16.07 -14.72 -17.55
N LEU A 290 17.14 -15.48 -17.29
CA LEU A 290 17.36 -16.78 -17.93
C LEU A 290 17.42 -17.88 -16.87
N TYR A 291 16.78 -19.01 -17.15
CA TYR A 291 17.03 -20.26 -16.43
C TYR A 291 17.57 -21.31 -17.40
N ILE A 292 18.82 -21.72 -17.18
CA ILE A 292 19.52 -22.62 -18.11
C ILE A 292 19.10 -24.06 -17.87
N LEU A 293 18.59 -24.71 -18.91
CA LEU A 293 18.14 -26.09 -18.89
C LEU A 293 19.20 -27.05 -19.43
N GLU A 294 19.90 -26.66 -20.50
CA GLU A 294 20.92 -27.46 -21.17
C GLU A 294 22.05 -26.57 -21.69
N GLY A 295 23.24 -27.14 -21.86
CA GLY A 295 24.41 -26.44 -22.40
C GLY A 295 25.11 -25.53 -21.38
N SER A 296 26.13 -24.81 -21.86
CA SER A 296 26.95 -23.92 -21.04
C SER A 296 27.55 -22.82 -21.90
N GLY A 297 27.92 -21.70 -21.29
CA GLY A 297 28.57 -20.61 -22.00
C GLY A 297 29.02 -19.49 -21.06
N ASP A 298 29.47 -18.41 -21.65
CA ASP A 298 29.93 -17.22 -20.95
C ASP A 298 28.97 -16.06 -21.20
N LEU A 299 28.44 -15.50 -20.12
CA LEU A 299 27.60 -14.31 -20.12
C LEU A 299 28.39 -13.12 -19.57
N VAL A 300 28.41 -12.01 -20.28
CA VAL A 300 29.02 -10.77 -19.80
C VAL A 300 27.90 -9.78 -19.46
N ILE A 301 27.88 -9.29 -18.22
CA ILE A 301 26.96 -8.25 -17.75
C ILE A 301 27.79 -7.09 -17.21
N ASP A 302 27.63 -5.90 -17.78
CA ASP A 302 28.37 -4.68 -17.43
C ASP A 302 29.89 -4.90 -17.30
N GLY A 303 30.45 -5.64 -18.26
CA GLY A 303 31.89 -5.93 -18.36
C GLY A 303 32.38 -7.05 -17.45
N LYS A 304 31.52 -7.69 -16.64
CA LYS A 304 31.88 -8.84 -15.81
C LYS A 304 31.38 -10.14 -16.44
N ALA A 305 32.30 -11.08 -16.63
CA ALA A 305 32.01 -12.41 -17.18
C ALA A 305 31.52 -13.38 -16.10
N TYR A 306 30.53 -14.20 -16.47
CA TYR A 306 29.91 -15.24 -15.66
C TYR A 306 29.79 -16.51 -16.51
N ALA A 307 30.35 -17.62 -16.03
CA ALA A 307 30.11 -18.92 -16.62
C ALA A 307 28.72 -19.40 -16.21
N ILE A 308 27.93 -19.90 -17.17
CA ILE A 308 26.60 -20.45 -16.94
C ILE A 308 26.51 -21.90 -17.38
N SER A 309 25.72 -22.68 -16.67
CA SER A 309 25.49 -24.11 -16.88
C SER A 309 24.06 -24.50 -16.47
N PRO A 310 23.59 -25.73 -16.71
CA PRO A 310 22.24 -26.14 -16.32
C PRO A 310 21.99 -25.91 -14.83
N GLY A 311 20.81 -25.36 -14.49
CA GLY A 311 20.45 -24.93 -13.13
C GLY A 311 20.88 -23.50 -12.77
N SER A 312 21.63 -22.81 -13.62
CA SER A 312 21.94 -21.40 -13.43
C SER A 312 20.68 -20.54 -13.62
N ALA A 313 20.38 -19.70 -12.64
CA ALA A 313 19.43 -18.61 -12.76
C ALA A 313 20.21 -17.31 -12.98
N VAL A 314 19.92 -16.62 -14.07
CA VAL A 314 20.55 -15.37 -14.46
C VAL A 314 19.56 -14.24 -14.28
N TYR A 315 20.00 -13.18 -13.60
CA TYR A 315 19.30 -11.90 -13.52
C TYR A 315 20.11 -10.84 -14.26
N MET A 316 19.46 -10.16 -15.21
CA MET A 316 20.02 -9.04 -15.95
C MET A 316 19.24 -7.78 -15.58
N PRO A 317 19.87 -6.81 -14.88
CA PRO A 317 19.22 -5.56 -14.55
C PRO A 317 18.78 -4.78 -15.79
N ALA A 318 17.71 -4.00 -15.66
CA ALA A 318 17.28 -3.07 -16.69
C ALA A 318 18.43 -2.16 -17.14
N ASN A 319 18.57 -2.00 -18.45
CA ASN A 319 19.61 -1.22 -19.12
C ASN A 319 21.05 -1.73 -18.95
N ALA A 320 21.31 -2.88 -18.33
CA ALA A 320 22.65 -3.45 -18.27
C ALA A 320 23.18 -3.78 -19.67
N LEU A 321 24.50 -3.65 -19.89
CA LEU A 321 25.12 -4.09 -21.14
C LEU A 321 25.35 -5.60 -21.08
N VAL A 322 24.69 -6.35 -21.95
CA VAL A 322 24.73 -7.81 -21.94
C VAL A 322 25.23 -8.37 -23.25
N SER A 323 26.12 -9.37 -23.18
CA SER A 323 26.45 -10.24 -24.31
C SER A 323 26.55 -11.69 -23.86
N PHE A 324 26.26 -12.62 -24.78
CA PHE A 324 26.31 -14.05 -24.48
C PHE A 324 27.09 -14.81 -25.55
N GLN A 325 28.00 -15.68 -25.12
CA GLN A 325 28.73 -16.61 -25.97
C GLN A 325 28.40 -18.05 -25.55
N ASN A 326 27.72 -18.78 -26.43
CA ASN A 326 27.44 -20.20 -26.21
C ASN A 326 28.72 -21.03 -26.37
N GLY A 327 28.83 -22.13 -25.62
CA GLY A 327 29.90 -23.11 -25.70
C GLY A 327 29.82 -24.01 -26.93
N ASP A 328 30.44 -25.19 -26.85
CA ASP A 328 30.59 -26.16 -27.95
C ASP A 328 29.37 -27.08 -28.17
N ALA A 329 28.36 -26.97 -27.30
CA ALA A 329 27.11 -27.72 -27.39
C ALA A 329 25.90 -26.78 -27.55
N ARG A 330 24.75 -27.36 -27.92
CA ARG A 330 23.47 -26.64 -27.93
C ARG A 330 23.14 -26.17 -26.50
N LEU A 331 22.64 -24.94 -26.39
CA LEU A 331 22.12 -24.39 -25.15
C LEU A 331 20.62 -24.20 -25.24
N VAL A 332 19.94 -24.50 -24.14
CA VAL A 332 18.50 -24.32 -23.98
C VAL A 332 18.25 -23.53 -22.70
N ALA A 333 17.52 -22.42 -22.80
CA ALA A 333 17.16 -21.58 -21.67
C ALA A 333 15.67 -21.22 -21.70
N VAL A 334 15.06 -21.12 -20.52
CA VAL A 334 13.80 -20.37 -20.36
C VAL A 334 14.17 -18.90 -20.23
N GLN A 335 13.54 -18.05 -21.03
CA GLN A 335 13.75 -16.61 -21.05
C GLN A 335 12.49 -15.88 -20.61
N VAL A 336 12.67 -14.90 -19.72
CA VAL A 336 11.61 -13.99 -19.28
C VAL A 336 12.08 -12.54 -19.40
N PHE A 337 11.27 -11.69 -20.04
CA PHE A 337 11.41 -10.24 -19.95
C PHE A 337 10.35 -9.67 -19.01
N ALA A 338 10.75 -8.76 -18.12
CA ALA A 338 9.85 -7.99 -17.26
C ALA A 338 9.20 -6.82 -18.05
N GLY A 339 8.40 -7.19 -19.04
CA GLY A 339 7.80 -6.34 -20.06
C GLY A 339 7.85 -7.05 -21.43
N PRO A 340 6.80 -7.00 -22.25
CA PRO A 340 6.80 -7.69 -23.55
C PRO A 340 7.59 -6.97 -24.65
N GLU A 341 7.99 -5.72 -24.44
CA GLU A 341 8.54 -4.83 -25.45
C GLU A 341 9.89 -5.32 -26.02
N PRO A 342 10.88 -5.78 -25.21
CA PRO A 342 12.15 -6.26 -25.75
C PRO A 342 12.00 -7.46 -26.71
N ALA A 343 10.94 -8.25 -26.55
CA ALA A 343 10.66 -9.39 -27.42
C ALA A 343 10.31 -8.97 -28.86
N ALA A 344 10.04 -7.69 -29.13
CA ALA A 344 9.86 -7.18 -30.49
C ALA A 344 11.05 -7.49 -31.42
N LYS A 345 12.26 -7.70 -30.86
CA LYS A 345 13.44 -8.15 -31.63
C LYS A 345 13.23 -9.50 -32.33
N TYR A 346 12.38 -10.36 -31.77
CA TYR A 346 12.03 -11.65 -32.38
C TYR A 346 11.05 -11.50 -33.53
N ASP A 347 10.33 -10.38 -33.63
CA ASP A 347 9.38 -10.18 -34.73
C ASP A 347 10.10 -10.05 -36.10
N ALA A 348 11.38 -9.67 -36.08
CA ALA A 348 12.27 -9.65 -37.24
C ALA A 348 12.90 -11.02 -37.58
N TRP A 349 12.72 -12.04 -36.73
CA TRP A 349 13.24 -13.39 -36.99
C TRP A 349 12.31 -14.15 -37.94
N THR A 350 12.87 -15.11 -38.67
CA THR A 350 12.10 -15.86 -39.68
C THR A 350 11.21 -16.88 -38.97
N PRO A 351 9.89 -16.93 -39.23
CA PRO A 351 9.03 -17.99 -38.70
C PRO A 351 9.56 -19.37 -39.11
N ALA A 352 9.72 -20.26 -38.13
CA ALA A 352 10.12 -21.64 -38.33
C ALA A 352 8.88 -22.54 -38.22
N GLY A 353 8.68 -23.42 -39.21
CA GLY A 353 7.54 -24.32 -39.29
C GLY A 353 7.56 -25.46 -38.28
#